data_AF-A0A455U9X5-F1
#
_entry.id   AF-A0A455U9X5-F1
#
_cell.length_a   1.000
_cell.length_b   1.000
_cell.length_c   1.000
_cell.angle_alpha   90.00
_cell.angle_beta   90.00
_cell.angle_gamma   90.00
#
_symmetry.space_group_name_H-M   'P 1'
#
loop_
_entity.id
_entity.type
_entity.pdbx_description
1 polymer ?
#
loop_
_entity_poly.entity_id
_entity_poly.type
_entity_poly.pdbx_seq_one_letter_code
_entity_poly.pdbx_strand_id
1 'polypeptide(L)' 'MSIKSDNWIRRMAKSDAMIEPFEAEQVRYVNDQRVISYGTSSYGYDVRCSDEFKVFTNIHSAIVDPKAFDAKVSSI' A
#
# COMPACT_ATOMS: atom_id res chain seq x y z
N MET A 1 -16.07 -12.05 11.88
CA MET A 1 -15.80 -10.61 11.65
C MET A 1 -16.51 -10.18 10.38
N SER A 2 -17.09 -8.97 10.36
CA SER A 2 -17.68 -8.38 9.16
C SER A 2 -16.73 -7.36 8.53
N ILE A 3 -16.87 -7.14 7.22
CA ILE A 3 -16.19 -6.05 6.51
C ILE A 3 -16.72 -4.70 7.04
N LYS A 4 -15.82 -3.74 7.25
CA LYS A 4 -16.14 -2.41 7.78
C LYS A 4 -16.38 -1.43 6.65
N SER A 5 -17.35 -0.53 6.83
CA SER A 5 -17.66 0.51 5.84
C SER A 5 -16.70 1.69 5.92
N ASP A 6 -16.72 2.52 4.89
CA ASP A 6 -16.05 3.82 4.79
C ASP A 6 -16.18 4.69 6.05
N ASN A 7 -17.38 4.80 6.63
CA ASN A 7 -17.63 5.59 7.84
C ASN A 7 -16.84 5.07 9.05
N TRP A 8 -16.72 3.75 9.17
CA TRP A 8 -15.90 3.15 10.21
C TRP A 8 -14.42 3.42 9.94
N ILE A 9 -13.96 3.26 8.70
CA ILE A 9 -12.55 3.49 8.30
C ILE A 9 -12.15 4.94 8.58
N ARG A 10 -12.94 5.93 8.13
CA ARG A 10 -12.72 7.36 8.37
C ARG A 10 -12.65 7.69 9.86
N ARG A 11 -13.53 7.09 10.67
CA ARG A 11 -13.50 7.29 12.13
C ARG A 11 -12.19 6.79 12.72
N MET A 12 -11.81 5.54 12.43
CA MET A 12 -10.59 4.93 12.99
C MET A 12 -9.31 5.64 12.53
N ALA A 13 -9.25 6.11 11.29
CA ALA A 13 -8.12 6.91 10.81
C ALA A 13 -8.01 8.23 11.59
N LYS A 14 -9.13 8.89 11.89
CA LYS A 14 -9.15 10.17 12.63
C LYS A 14 -8.92 10.03 14.14
N SER A 15 -9.51 9.03 14.80
CA SER A 15 -9.43 8.87 16.25
C SER A 15 -8.18 8.13 16.71
N ASP A 16 -7.72 7.14 15.93
CA ASP A 16 -6.73 6.16 16.38
C ASP A 16 -5.50 6.09 15.46
N ALA A 17 -5.37 7.02 14.50
CA ALA A 17 -4.29 7.05 13.50
C ALA A 17 -4.09 5.69 12.80
N MET A 18 -5.19 4.97 12.54
CA MET A 18 -5.14 3.62 11.94
C MET A 18 -4.46 3.60 10.56
N ILE A 19 -4.54 4.71 9.82
CA ILE A 19 -3.91 4.90 8.50
C ILE A 19 -3.30 6.30 8.48
N GLU A 20 -2.02 6.41 8.15
CA GLU A 20 -1.33 7.70 8.04
C GLU A 20 -0.26 7.65 6.93
N PRO A 21 -0.25 8.61 5.98
CA PRO A 21 -1.25 9.65 5.73
C PRO A 21 -2.58 9.08 5.19
N PHE A 22 -3.70 9.76 5.48
CA PHE A 22 -5.07 9.30 5.16
C PHE A 22 -5.83 10.22 4.19
N GLU A 23 -6.49 9.64 3.20
CA GLU A 23 -7.41 10.31 2.28
C GLU A 23 -8.86 9.86 2.52
N ALA A 24 -9.72 10.78 2.96
CA ALA A 24 -11.11 10.48 3.30
C ALA A 24 -12.00 10.15 2.08
N GLU A 25 -11.54 10.50 0.88
CA GLU A 25 -12.25 10.32 -0.39
C GLU A 25 -11.35 9.64 -1.42
N GLN A 26 -11.95 9.21 -2.53
CA GLN A 26 -11.21 8.62 -3.64
C GLN A 26 -10.50 9.73 -4.45
N VAL A 27 -9.17 9.76 -4.41
CA VAL A 27 -8.36 10.65 -5.22
C VAL A 27 -8.20 10.06 -6.62
N ARG A 28 -8.56 10.83 -7.66
CA ARG A 28 -8.45 10.40 -9.09
C ARG A 28 -7.55 11.30 -9.93
N TYR A 29 -7.20 12.48 -9.40
CA TYR A 29 -6.38 13.49 -10.04
C TYR A 29 -5.38 14.06 -9.03
N VAL A 30 -4.14 14.28 -9.46
CA VAL A 30 -3.09 14.97 -8.70
C VAL A 30 -2.42 15.94 -9.67
N ASN A 31 -2.31 17.22 -9.32
CA ASN A 31 -1.73 18.26 -10.18
C ASN A 31 -2.31 18.25 -11.60
N ASP A 32 -3.64 18.21 -11.72
CA ASP A 32 -4.40 18.12 -12.99
C ASP A 32 -4.12 16.88 -13.86
N GLN A 33 -3.32 15.93 -13.37
CA GLN A 33 -3.03 14.67 -14.04
C GLN A 33 -3.89 13.55 -13.46
N ARG A 34 -4.49 12.76 -14.35
CA ARG A 34 -5.24 11.55 -13.95
C ARG A 34 -4.28 10.50 -13.42
N VAL A 35 -4.63 9.88 -12.29
CA VAL A 35 -3.82 8.83 -11.64
C VAL A 35 -4.62 7.53 -11.46
N ILE A 36 -3.94 6.42 -11.16
CA ILE A 36 -4.60 5.25 -10.56
C ILE A 36 -5.13 5.71 -9.20
N SER A 37 -6.43 5.53 -8.99
CA SER A 37 -7.07 6.11 -7.81
C SER A 37 -6.67 5.43 -6.52
N TYR A 38 -6.70 6.19 -5.43
CA TYR A 38 -6.42 5.72 -4.08
C TYR A 38 -7.31 6.42 -3.06
N GLY A 39 -7.26 6.00 -1.79
CA GLY A 39 -8.04 6.58 -0.70
C GLY A 39 -9.25 5.73 -0.29
N THR A 40 -10.20 6.33 0.41
CA THR A 40 -11.34 5.59 0.98
C THR A 40 -12.33 5.15 -0.10
N SER A 41 -12.73 3.87 -0.04
CA SER A 41 -13.80 3.26 -0.84
C SER A 41 -14.93 2.76 0.07
N SER A 42 -16.08 2.39 -0.47
CA SER A 42 -17.30 2.11 0.30
C SER A 42 -17.12 1.10 1.45
N TYR A 43 -16.24 0.11 1.25
CA TYR A 43 -15.95 -0.96 2.22
C TYR A 43 -14.46 -1.31 2.26
N GLY A 44 -13.59 -0.34 1.98
CA GLY A 44 -12.15 -0.57 1.89
C GLY A 44 -11.35 0.72 1.78
N TYR A 45 -10.03 0.58 1.69
CA TYR A 45 -9.12 1.68 1.50
C TYR A 45 -8.06 1.28 0.47
N ASP A 46 -7.97 2.03 -0.61
CA ASP A 46 -7.03 1.81 -1.69
C ASP A 46 -5.68 2.45 -1.32
N VAL A 47 -4.69 1.61 -1.03
CA VAL A 47 -3.33 2.06 -0.63
C VAL A 47 -2.49 2.48 -1.84
N ARG A 48 -1.49 3.33 -1.59
CA ARG A 48 -0.48 3.74 -2.59
C ARG A 48 0.80 2.93 -2.41
N CYS A 49 1.50 2.68 -3.51
CA CYS A 49 2.88 2.22 -3.47
C CYS A 49 3.83 3.42 -3.27
N SER A 50 4.91 3.23 -2.51
CA SER A 50 6.04 4.16 -2.50
C SER A 50 6.86 4.02 -3.79
N ASP A 51 7.86 4.87 -3.94
CA ASP A 51 8.84 4.87 -5.03
C ASP A 51 10.05 3.96 -4.76
N GLU A 52 10.10 3.28 -3.62
CA GLU A 52 11.14 2.32 -3.26
C GLU A 52 10.73 0.89 -3.63
N PHE A 53 11.46 0.30 -4.58
CA PHE A 53 11.19 -1.05 -5.07
C PHE A 53 12.40 -1.97 -4.88
N LYS A 54 12.12 -3.26 -4.68
CA LYS A 54 13.12 -4.34 -4.71
C LYS A 54 12.81 -5.24 -5.89
N VAL A 55 13.73 -5.30 -6.85
CA VAL A 55 13.60 -6.17 -8.02
C VAL A 55 14.38 -7.45 -7.77
N PHE A 56 13.70 -8.59 -7.88
CA PHE A 56 14.34 -9.89 -7.71
C PHE A 56 15.21 -10.21 -8.92
N THR A 57 16.41 -10.72 -8.66
CA THR A 57 17.36 -11.14 -9.69
C THR A 57 17.88 -12.55 -9.42
N ASN A 58 17.99 -13.36 -10.47
CA ASN A 58 18.53 -14.71 -10.39
C ASN A 58 20.04 -14.78 -10.67
N ILE A 59 20.71 -13.64 -10.86
CA ILE A 59 22.15 -13.56 -11.20
C ILE A 59 23.02 -14.34 -10.20
N HIS A 60 22.64 -14.38 -8.93
CA HIS A 60 23.40 -15.05 -7.88
C HIS A 60 23.08 -16.55 -7.72
N SER A 61 22.15 -17.09 -8.53
CA SER A 61 21.72 -18.50 -8.47
C SER A 61 21.38 -18.97 -7.05
N ALA A 62 20.93 -18.05 -6.19
CA ALA A 62 20.57 -18.31 -4.82
C ALA A 62 19.21 -19.02 -4.76
N ILE A 63 19.05 -19.93 -3.80
CA ILE A 63 17.76 -20.54 -3.46
C ILE A 63 16.95 -19.52 -2.67
N VAL A 64 15.70 -19.30 -3.06
CA VAL A 64 14.77 -18.45 -2.30
C VAL A 64 14.27 -19.25 -1.10
N ASP A 65 14.79 -18.94 0.09
CA ASP A 65 14.30 -19.48 1.37
C ASP A 65 13.46 -18.42 2.11
N PRO A 66 12.13 -18.59 2.20
CA PRO A 66 11.27 -17.67 2.94
C PRO A 66 11.57 -17.57 4.45
N LYS A 67 12.24 -18.59 5.04
CA LYS A 67 12.65 -18.58 6.45
C LYS A 67 14.00 -17.90 6.67
N ALA A 68 14.80 -17.77 5.61
CA ALA A 68 16.13 -17.16 5.63
C ALA A 68 16.26 -16.18 4.45
N PHE A 69 15.54 -15.07 4.53
CA PHE A 69 15.51 -14.07 3.45
C PHE A 69 16.90 -13.47 3.22
N ASP A 70 17.47 -13.70 2.04
CA ASP A 70 18.76 -13.14 1.64
C ASP A 70 18.57 -11.84 0.85
N ALA A 71 19.04 -10.74 1.42
CA ALA A 71 18.98 -9.41 0.80
C ALA A 71 19.73 -9.31 -0.53
N LYS A 72 20.66 -10.23 -0.83
CA LYS A 72 21.40 -10.29 -2.09
C LYS A 72 20.57 -10.79 -3.27
N VAL A 73 19.42 -11.43 -3.01
CA VAL A 73 18.51 -11.92 -4.07
C VAL A 73 17.71 -10.78 -4.69
N SER A 74 17.63 -9.62 -4.01
CA SER A 74 17.09 -8.38 -4.56
C SER A 74 18.22 -7.42 -4.93
N SER A 75 18.21 -6.88 -6.15
CA SER A 75 19.04 -5.73 -6.51
C SER A 75 18.40 -4.46 -5.94
N ILE A 76 19.25 -3.55 -5.42
CA ILE A 76 18.89 -2.13 -5.29
C ILE A 76 18.86 -1.54 -6.70
#